data_AF-A0ABD7Z3A3-F1
#
_entry.id   AF-A0ABD7Z3A3-F1
#
_cell.length_a   1.000
_cell.length_b   1.000
_cell.length_c   1.000
_cell.angle_alpha   90.00
_cell.angle_beta   90.00
_cell.angle_gamma   90.00
#
_symmetry.space_group_name_H-M   'P 1'
#
loop_
_entity.id
_entity.type
_entity.pdbx_description
1 polymer ?
#
loop_
_entity_poly.entity_id
_entity_poly.type
_entity_poly.pdbx_seq_one_letter_code
_entity_poly.pdbx_strand_id
1 'polypeptide(L)'
;MNADERAFIEFIKQQLSVQVSVQRIPAEQIHTIVSRNLDLRMEKLLTKVDGINLHTRSVDSTVTPIQLALLELIYPDEATAVQALRQLGKKRYFQHSKILIPFSIVQIGHRLLIVFTENAGNSSAIAVIEKFPTEGLYPRETLLNIQQNR
;
A
#
# COMPACT_ATOMS: atom_id res chain seq x y z
N MET A 1 10.83 6.20 8.88
CA MET A 1 10.37 5.81 7.53
C MET A 1 11.38 4.83 6.97
N ASN A 2 10.96 3.59 6.77
CA ASN A 2 11.82 2.49 6.35
C ASN A 2 12.12 2.54 4.83
N ALA A 3 12.96 1.63 4.33
CA ALA A 3 13.40 1.62 2.95
C ALA A 3 12.26 1.34 1.95
N ASP A 4 11.33 0.47 2.31
CA ASP A 4 10.22 0.08 1.44
C ASP A 4 9.18 1.20 1.31
N GLU A 5 8.90 1.91 2.40
CA GLU A 5 8.05 3.11 2.36
C GLU A 5 8.65 4.21 1.49
N ARG A 6 9.97 4.46 1.60
CA ARG A 6 10.68 5.42 0.75
C ARG A 6 10.55 5.03 -0.72
N ALA A 7 10.79 3.76 -1.03
CA ALA A 7 10.67 3.25 -2.38
C ALA A 7 9.25 3.36 -2.94
N PHE A 8 8.25 3.08 -2.12
CA PHE A 8 6.86 3.25 -2.50
C PHE A 8 6.55 4.72 -2.81
N ILE A 9 6.96 5.65 -1.94
CA ILE A 9 6.78 7.08 -2.16
C ILE A 9 7.41 7.53 -3.48
N GLU A 10 8.63 7.06 -3.79
CA GLU A 10 9.30 7.37 -5.05
C GLU A 10 8.59 6.76 -6.27
N PHE A 11 8.11 5.50 -6.16
CA PHE A 11 7.28 4.89 -7.21
C PHE A 11 6.03 5.74 -7.50
N ILE A 12 5.33 6.22 -6.47
CA ILE A 12 4.16 7.10 -6.61
C ILE A 12 4.53 8.42 -7.28
N LYS A 13 5.62 9.05 -6.85
CA LYS A 13 6.10 10.30 -7.46
C LYS A 13 6.43 10.12 -8.94
N GLN A 14 7.08 9.02 -9.31
CA GLN A 14 7.42 8.72 -10.70
C GLN A 14 6.18 8.49 -11.56
N GLN A 15 5.19 7.74 -11.06
CA GLN A 15 3.97 7.45 -11.82
C GLN A 15 3.08 8.69 -12.02
N LEU A 16 3.08 9.62 -11.06
CA LEU A 16 2.16 10.75 -11.06
C LEU A 16 2.80 12.09 -11.43
N SER A 17 4.13 12.21 -11.39
CA SER A 17 4.86 13.48 -11.64
C SER A 17 4.37 14.66 -10.79
N VAL A 18 3.98 14.40 -9.55
CA VAL A 18 3.40 15.39 -8.61
C VAL A 18 4.16 15.47 -7.29
N GLN A 19 3.98 16.59 -6.57
CA GLN A 19 4.38 16.67 -5.18
C GLN A 19 3.46 15.83 -4.30
N VAL A 20 4.05 15.09 -3.37
CA VAL A 20 3.34 14.18 -2.47
C VAL A 20 3.61 14.59 -1.03
N SER A 21 2.55 14.86 -0.27
CA SER A 21 2.62 14.96 1.19
C SER A 21 2.36 13.59 1.81
N VAL A 22 3.17 13.21 2.78
CA VAL A 22 3.09 11.92 3.46
C VAL A 22 2.75 12.14 4.92
N GLN A 23 1.76 11.42 5.44
CA GLN A 23 1.35 11.47 6.83
C GLN A 23 1.26 10.05 7.40
N ARG A 24 1.70 9.85 8.64
CA ARG A 24 1.48 8.57 9.34
C ARG A 24 0.01 8.37 9.67
N ILE A 25 -0.49 7.16 9.43
CA ILE A 25 -1.81 6.77 9.89
C ILE A 25 -1.70 6.47 11.40
N PRO A 26 -2.56 7.05 12.25
CA PRO A 26 -2.58 6.72 13.68
C PRO A 26 -2.81 5.22 13.92
N ALA A 27 -2.14 4.65 14.93
CA ALA A 27 -2.21 3.20 15.20
C ALA A 27 -3.66 2.70 15.38
N GLU A 28 -4.50 3.45 16.08
CA GLU A 28 -5.92 3.10 16.28
C GLU A 28 -6.71 3.01 14.96
N GLN A 29 -6.42 3.91 14.01
CA GLN A 29 -7.02 3.87 12.68
C GLN A 29 -6.51 2.68 11.88
N ILE A 30 -5.21 2.36 11.97
CA ILE A 30 -4.63 1.17 11.33
C ILE A 30 -5.30 -0.10 11.85
N HIS A 31 -5.43 -0.27 13.16
CA HIS A 31 -6.12 -1.42 13.75
C HIS A 31 -7.57 -1.53 13.28
N THR A 32 -8.26 -0.39 13.15
CA THR A 32 -9.63 -0.37 12.60
C THR A 32 -9.67 -0.81 11.14
N ILE A 33 -8.72 -0.36 10.31
CA ILE A 33 -8.65 -0.77 8.90
C ILE A 33 -8.34 -2.26 8.80
N VAL A 34 -7.38 -2.76 9.57
CA VAL A 34 -6.98 -4.17 9.60
C VAL A 34 -8.13 -5.07 10.06
N SER A 35 -8.69 -4.83 11.25
CA SER A 35 -9.75 -5.66 11.84
C SER A 35 -11.02 -5.71 11.00
N ARG A 36 -11.34 -4.63 10.29
CA ARG A 36 -12.51 -4.58 9.40
C ARG A 36 -12.26 -5.23 8.05
N ASN A 37 -11.02 -5.47 7.64
CA ASN A 37 -10.73 -5.85 6.25
C ASN A 37 -9.87 -7.11 6.08
N LEU A 38 -9.19 -7.57 7.13
CA LEU A 38 -8.46 -8.84 7.15
C LEU A 38 -9.22 -9.88 7.98
N ASP A 39 -9.01 -11.16 7.69
CA ASP A 39 -9.50 -12.26 8.54
C ASP A 39 -8.92 -12.11 9.96
N LEU A 40 -9.77 -12.18 10.98
CA LEU A 40 -9.41 -12.08 12.40
C LEU A 40 -8.26 -13.02 12.81
N ARG A 41 -8.15 -14.19 12.18
CA ARG A 41 -7.06 -15.14 12.44
C ARG A 41 -5.73 -14.63 11.92
N MET A 42 -5.74 -13.89 10.82
CA MET A 42 -4.55 -13.27 10.27
C MET A 42 -4.12 -12.04 11.05
N GLU A 43 -5.08 -11.23 11.52
CA GLU A 43 -4.79 -10.08 12.38
C GLU A 43 -4.05 -10.50 13.64
N LYS A 44 -4.47 -11.60 14.28
CA LYS A 44 -3.83 -12.14 15.49
C LYS A 44 -2.39 -12.61 15.29
N LEU A 45 -1.99 -12.87 14.05
CA LEU A 45 -0.63 -13.30 13.70
C LEU A 45 0.27 -12.11 13.34
N LEU A 46 -0.23 -10.88 13.35
CA LEU A 46 0.59 -9.71 13.10
C LEU A 46 1.51 -9.43 14.29
N THR A 47 2.80 -9.35 14.03
CA THR A 47 3.78 -8.88 14.99
C THR A 47 3.74 -7.35 15.09
N LYS A 48 3.51 -6.69 13.96
CA LYS A 48 3.43 -5.24 13.85
C LYS A 48 2.60 -4.83 12.65
N VAL A 49 1.99 -3.66 12.75
CA VAL A 49 1.38 -2.98 11.62
C VAL A 49 1.73 -1.50 11.62
N ASP A 50 2.07 -0.96 10.46
CA ASP A 50 2.33 0.45 10.22
C ASP A 50 1.61 0.92 8.95
N GLY A 51 1.47 2.23 8.78
CA GLY A 51 0.86 2.79 7.58
C GLY A 51 1.11 4.27 7.37
N ILE A 52 0.99 4.69 6.12
CA ILE A 52 1.08 6.09 5.69
C ILE A 52 -0.05 6.43 4.72
N ASN A 53 -0.57 7.63 4.83
CA ASN A 53 -1.35 8.29 3.80
C ASN A 53 -0.43 9.11 2.91
N LEU A 54 -0.70 9.08 1.61
CA LEU A 54 -0.07 9.92 0.61
C LEU A 54 -1.16 10.75 -0.06
N HIS A 55 -1.00 12.07 -0.01
CA HIS A 55 -1.86 13.01 -0.71
C HIS A 55 -1.03 13.74 -1.74
N THR A 56 -1.48 13.71 -2.99
CA THR A 56 -0.85 14.50 -4.04
C THR A 56 -1.37 15.92 -3.95
N ARG A 57 -0.49 16.90 -3.83
CA ARG A 57 -0.89 18.30 -4.03
C ARG A 57 -0.72 18.62 -5.50
N SER A 58 -1.80 19.04 -6.14
CA SER A 58 -1.69 19.48 -7.51
C SER A 58 -0.90 20.80 -7.58
N VAL A 59 -0.03 20.89 -8.58
CA VAL A 59 0.66 22.14 -8.95
C VAL A 59 -0.20 22.97 -9.92
N ASP A 60 -1.21 22.33 -10.54
CA ASP A 60 -2.14 22.92 -11.51
C ASP A 60 -3.60 22.63 -11.10
N SER A 61 -4.49 23.62 -11.11
CA SER A 61 -5.88 23.48 -10.65
C SER A 61 -6.72 22.50 -11.50
N THR A 62 -6.16 21.99 -12.60
CA THR A 62 -6.77 21.01 -13.50
C THR A 62 -6.59 19.55 -13.05
N VAL A 63 -5.64 19.23 -12.17
CA VAL A 63 -5.39 17.84 -11.72
C VAL A 63 -6.11 17.56 -10.41
N THR A 64 -6.98 16.57 -10.42
CA THR A 64 -7.71 16.12 -9.23
C THR A 64 -6.74 15.52 -8.21
N PRO A 65 -6.72 16.01 -6.95
CA PRO A 65 -5.91 15.41 -5.90
C PRO A 65 -6.20 13.93 -5.73
N ILE A 66 -5.14 13.14 -5.63
CA ILE A 66 -5.18 11.71 -5.37
C ILE A 66 -4.84 11.49 -3.89
N GLN A 67 -5.60 10.59 -3.26
CA GLN A 67 -5.32 10.07 -1.93
C GLN A 67 -5.07 8.57 -2.03
N LEU A 68 -3.90 8.15 -1.56
CA LEU A 68 -3.50 6.75 -1.46
C LEU A 68 -3.11 6.47 -0.02
N ALA A 69 -3.22 5.21 0.37
CA ALA A 69 -2.71 4.73 1.64
C ALA A 69 -1.87 3.48 1.39
N LEU A 70 -0.78 3.37 2.13
CA LEU A 70 0.07 2.18 2.22
C LEU A 70 -0.02 1.63 3.64
N LEU A 71 -0.31 0.33 3.76
CA LEU A 71 -0.17 -0.44 4.99
C LEU A 71 0.98 -1.42 4.84
N GLU A 72 1.76 -1.55 5.90
CA GLU A 72 2.77 -2.59 6.06
C GLU A 72 2.33 -3.52 7.19
N LEU A 73 2.04 -4.76 6.81
CA LEU A 73 1.71 -5.84 7.73
C LEU A 73 2.96 -6.69 7.94
N ILE A 74 3.40 -6.85 9.20
CA ILE A 74 4.60 -7.61 9.54
C ILE A 74 4.20 -8.90 10.27
N TYR A 75 4.60 -10.03 9.71
CA TYR A 75 4.36 -11.37 10.25
C TYR A 75 5.63 -11.96 10.88
N PRO A 76 5.52 -13.00 11.72
CA PRO A 76 6.66 -13.66 12.36
C PRO A 76 7.65 -14.26 11.37
N ASP A 77 7.16 -14.79 10.25
CA ASP A 77 7.95 -15.46 9.23
C ASP A 77 7.32 -15.34 7.84
N GLU A 78 8.11 -15.71 6.83
CA GLU A 78 7.72 -15.66 5.42
C GLU A 78 6.59 -16.64 5.10
N ALA A 79 6.55 -17.81 5.72
CA ALA A 79 5.50 -18.79 5.48
C ALA A 79 4.12 -18.26 5.92
N THR A 80 4.08 -17.58 7.06
CA THR A 80 2.90 -16.90 7.61
C THR A 80 2.47 -15.76 6.69
N ALA A 81 3.41 -14.95 6.18
CA ALA A 81 3.11 -13.89 5.21
C ALA A 81 2.58 -14.45 3.88
N VAL A 82 3.11 -15.58 3.39
CA VAL A 82 2.60 -16.26 2.19
C VAL A 82 1.18 -16.78 2.42
N GLN A 83 0.92 -17.41 3.57
CA GLN A 83 -0.41 -17.89 3.92
C GLN A 83 -1.41 -16.73 4.02
N ALA A 84 -0.98 -15.62 4.61
CA ALA A 84 -1.71 -14.38 4.69
C ALA A 84 -2.06 -13.82 3.30
N LEU A 85 -1.07 -13.70 2.42
CA LEU A 85 -1.28 -13.25 1.03
C LEU A 85 -2.28 -14.15 0.30
N ARG A 86 -2.22 -15.47 0.47
CA ARG A 86 -3.14 -16.43 -0.17
C ARG A 86 -4.59 -16.24 0.28
N GLN A 87 -4.81 -15.93 1.55
CA GLN A 87 -6.15 -15.66 2.08
C GLN A 87 -6.71 -14.33 1.59
N LEU A 88 -5.85 -13.32 1.46
CA LEU A 88 -6.24 -12.01 0.94
C LEU A 88 -6.44 -12.03 -0.57
N GLY A 89 -5.60 -12.73 -1.34
CA GLY A 89 -5.59 -12.76 -2.81
C GLY A 89 -5.02 -11.50 -3.47
N LYS A 90 -4.89 -11.51 -4.81
CA LYS A 90 -3.99 -10.59 -5.57
C LYS A 90 -4.56 -9.20 -5.90
N LYS A 91 -5.83 -9.12 -6.33
CA LYS A 91 -6.56 -7.86 -6.60
C LYS A 91 -7.93 -7.95 -5.92
N ARG A 92 -8.28 -6.95 -5.13
CA ARG A 92 -9.36 -7.08 -4.15
C ARG A 92 -10.02 -5.75 -3.82
N TYR A 93 -11.17 -5.89 -3.16
CA TYR A 93 -11.88 -4.81 -2.51
C TYR A 93 -11.99 -5.11 -1.03
N PHE A 94 -11.96 -4.06 -0.21
CA PHE A 94 -12.26 -4.17 1.21
C PHE A 94 -13.71 -4.60 1.43
N GLN A 95 -13.89 -5.77 2.06
CA GLN A 95 -15.19 -6.47 2.14
C GLN A 95 -16.24 -5.72 2.95
N HIS A 96 -15.82 -4.98 3.99
CA HIS A 96 -16.74 -4.33 4.94
C HIS A 96 -16.81 -2.81 4.74
N SER A 97 -16.37 -2.30 3.60
CA SER A 97 -16.52 -0.90 3.26
C SER A 97 -17.87 -0.65 2.55
N LYS A 98 -18.53 0.47 2.89
CA LYS A 98 -19.75 0.93 2.20
C LYS A 98 -19.51 1.25 0.72
N ILE A 99 -18.26 1.52 0.36
CA ILE A 99 -17.80 1.80 -1.00
C ILE A 99 -16.76 0.72 -1.35
N LEU A 100 -16.79 0.20 -2.57
CA LEU A 100 -15.77 -0.74 -3.05
C LEU A 100 -14.42 -0.03 -3.11
N ILE A 101 -13.60 -0.18 -2.06
CA ILE A 101 -12.25 0.37 -1.98
C ILE A 101 -11.28 -0.63 -2.61
N PRO A 102 -10.71 -0.35 -3.79
CA PRO A 102 -9.77 -1.26 -4.42
C PRO A 102 -8.42 -1.22 -3.70
N PHE A 103 -7.77 -2.37 -3.64
CA PHE A 103 -6.40 -2.48 -3.17
C PHE A 103 -5.58 -3.48 -3.99
N SER A 104 -4.27 -3.27 -3.94
CA SER A 104 -3.24 -4.19 -4.45
C SER A 104 -2.28 -4.54 -3.32
N ILE A 105 -1.72 -5.74 -3.37
CA ILE A 105 -0.90 -6.29 -2.30
C ILE A 105 0.32 -7.00 -2.86
N VAL A 106 1.46 -6.88 -2.18
CA VAL A 106 2.69 -7.58 -2.51
C VAL A 106 3.39 -8.07 -1.25
N GLN A 107 4.04 -9.22 -1.36
CA GLN A 107 4.82 -9.81 -0.28
C GLN A 107 6.32 -9.52 -0.47
N ILE A 108 6.99 -9.16 0.62
CA ILE A 108 8.44 -9.01 0.70
C ILE A 108 8.95 -9.72 1.96
N GLY A 109 9.42 -10.95 1.81
CA GLY A 109 9.80 -11.80 2.95
C GLY A 109 8.61 -12.02 3.89
N HIS A 110 8.76 -11.69 5.17
CA HIS A 110 7.72 -11.83 6.20
C HIS A 110 6.73 -10.64 6.26
N ARG A 111 6.68 -9.79 5.22
CA ARG A 111 5.87 -8.57 5.21
C ARG A 111 4.92 -8.53 4.04
N LEU A 112 3.75 -7.94 4.24
CA LEU A 112 2.80 -7.62 3.18
C LEU A 112 2.62 -6.10 3.09
N LEU A 113 2.82 -5.56 1.89
CA LEU A 113 2.55 -4.16 1.58
C LEU A 113 1.22 -4.08 0.84
N ILE A 114 0.26 -3.36 1.41
CA ILE A 114 -1.08 -3.15 0.84
C ILE A 114 -1.22 -1.69 0.45
N VAL A 115 -1.51 -1.42 -0.81
CA VAL A 115 -1.81 -0.08 -1.30
C VAL A 115 -3.28 -0.01 -1.66
N PHE A 116 -3.97 1.03 -1.19
CA PHE A 116 -5.39 1.24 -1.46
C PHE A 116 -5.74 2.72 -1.63
N THR A 117 -6.95 2.99 -2.14
CA THR A 117 -7.49 4.35 -2.23
C THR A 117 -8.94 4.41 -1.76
N GLU A 118 -9.26 5.35 -0.89
CA GLU A 118 -10.65 5.63 -0.48
C GLU A 118 -11.43 6.39 -1.57
N ASN A 119 -10.72 6.98 -2.54
CA ASN A 119 -11.30 7.72 -3.66
C ASN A 119 -11.53 6.79 -4.86
N ALA A 120 -12.42 5.81 -4.71
CA ALA A 120 -12.69 4.78 -5.73
C ALA A 120 -13.20 5.33 -7.08
N GLY A 121 -13.61 6.61 -7.16
CA GLY A 121 -13.97 7.29 -8.42
C GLY A 121 -12.82 7.98 -9.14
N ASN A 122 -11.62 8.08 -8.54
CA ASN A 122 -10.47 8.74 -9.15
C ASN A 122 -9.69 7.74 -10.02
N SER A 123 -9.81 7.86 -11.33
CA SER A 123 -9.17 6.96 -12.31
C SER A 123 -7.64 6.91 -12.19
N SER A 124 -7.00 8.03 -11.86
CA SER A 124 -5.55 8.08 -11.67
C SER A 124 -5.12 7.34 -10.40
N ALA A 125 -5.89 7.47 -9.31
CA ALA A 125 -5.67 6.69 -8.10
C ALA A 125 -5.80 5.18 -8.37
N ILE A 126 -6.85 4.79 -9.09
CA ILE A 126 -7.08 3.39 -9.50
C ILE A 126 -5.93 2.88 -10.37
N ALA A 127 -5.48 3.65 -11.36
CA ALA A 127 -4.39 3.26 -12.25
C ALA A 127 -3.08 3.00 -11.48
N VAL A 128 -2.81 3.76 -10.42
CA VAL A 128 -1.68 3.51 -9.52
C VAL A 128 -1.84 2.19 -8.77
N ILE A 129 -3.03 1.91 -8.23
CA ILE A 129 -3.32 0.62 -7.58
C ILE A 129 -3.11 -0.53 -8.55
N GLU A 130 -3.58 -0.41 -9.79
CA GLU A 130 -3.46 -1.48 -10.80
C GLU A 130 -2.03 -1.73 -11.28
N LYS A 131 -1.20 -0.68 -11.32
CA LYS A 131 0.22 -0.79 -11.67
C LYS A 131 1.11 -1.21 -10.49
N PHE A 132 0.56 -1.25 -9.28
CA PHE A 132 1.30 -1.71 -8.12
C PHE A 132 1.67 -3.20 -8.30
N PRO A 133 2.91 -3.62 -8.02
CA PRO A 133 3.29 -5.03 -8.12
C PRO A 133 2.36 -5.92 -7.30
N THR A 134 1.92 -7.06 -7.83
CA THR A 134 0.96 -7.96 -7.16
C THR A 134 1.48 -9.37 -6.90
N GLU A 135 2.60 -9.78 -7.52
CA GLU A 135 3.28 -11.06 -7.29
C GLU A 135 4.76 -10.94 -7.62
N GLY A 136 5.60 -11.62 -6.83
CA GLY A 136 6.96 -12.00 -7.22
C GLY A 136 7.89 -10.83 -7.53
N LEU A 137 8.75 -10.53 -6.57
CA LEU A 137 9.81 -9.51 -6.65
C LEU A 137 9.24 -8.10 -6.85
N TYR A 138 9.20 -7.33 -5.76
CA TYR A 138 9.85 -6.02 -5.87
C TYR A 138 11.21 -6.30 -6.48
N PRO A 139 11.53 -5.83 -7.71
CA PRO A 139 12.86 -6.03 -8.19
C PRO A 139 13.71 -5.21 -7.23
N ARG A 140 14.49 -5.89 -6.39
CA ARG A 140 15.56 -5.25 -5.62
C ARG A 140 16.40 -4.39 -6.57
N GLU A 141 16.48 -4.75 -7.85
CA GLU A 141 17.07 -3.96 -8.94
C GLU A 141 16.35 -2.64 -9.21
N THR A 142 15.01 -2.54 -9.15
CA THR A 142 14.31 -1.25 -9.25
C THR A 142 14.60 -0.38 -8.03
N LEU A 143 14.72 -0.98 -6.84
CA LEU A 143 15.10 -0.27 -5.61
C LEU A 143 16.57 0.19 -5.61
N LEU A 144 17.47 -0.64 -6.13
CA LEU A 144 18.90 -0.35 -6.25
C LEU A 144 19.16 0.68 -7.36
N ASN A 145 18.44 0.63 -8.48
CA ASN A 145 18.58 1.62 -9.55
C ASN A 145 18.05 3.01 -9.14
N ILE A 146 17.06 3.08 -8.25
CA ILE A 146 16.63 4.36 -7.64
C ILE A 146 17.70 4.91 -6.68
N GLN A 147 18.50 4.05 -6.05
CA GLN A 147 19.62 4.49 -5.19
C GLN A 147 20.90 4.82 -5.97
N GLN A 148 21.09 4.25 -7.17
CA GLN A 148 22.29 4.45 -7.99
C GLN A 148 22.20 5.63 -8.97
N ASN A 149 21.00 6.18 -9.23
CA ASN A 149 20.83 7.40 -10.04
C ASN A 149 20.91 8.69 -9.20
N ARG A 150 21.87 8.77 -8.29
CA ARG A 150 22.28 10.01 -7.61
C ARG A 150 23.65 10.46 -8.10
#